data_AF-A0AAP9KCK3-F1
#
_entry.id   AF-A0AAP9KCK3-F1
#
_cell.length_a   1.000
_cell.length_b   1.000
_cell.length_c   1.000
_cell.angle_alpha   90.00
_cell.angle_beta   90.00
_cell.angle_gamma   90.00
#
_symmetry.space_group_name_H-M   'P 1'
#
loop_
_entity.id
_entity.type
_entity.pdbx_description
1 polymer ?
#
loop_
_entity_poly.entity_id
_entity_poly.type
_entity_poly.pdbx_seq_one_letter_code
_entity_poly.pdbx_strand_id
1 'polypeptide(L)'
;MKKIATIAVLALTTLFAATSQAAKPEDMSNSALLECANASNARAAVPEHRAMFRHYLMAERGYTFSQLSSAETEFKAQGMDETKMEQFYKTECKEAGEYLYNIGY
;
A
#
# COMPACT_ATOMS: atom_id res chain seq x y z
N MET A 1 -7.15 35.11 29.10
CA MET A 1 -7.82 33.85 28.68
C MET A 1 -6.80 33.01 27.93
N LYS A 2 -6.35 31.89 28.54
CA LYS A 2 -5.38 30.97 27.93
C LYS A 2 -6.12 30.07 26.93
N LYS A 3 -5.71 30.06 25.67
CA LYS A 3 -6.07 29.01 24.71
C LYS A 3 -4.77 28.33 24.30
N ILE A 4 -4.51 27.19 24.93
CA ILE A 4 -3.40 26.32 24.55
C ILE A 4 -3.82 25.67 23.23
N ALA A 5 -3.16 26.07 22.14
CA ALA A 5 -3.30 25.41 20.87
C ALA A 5 -2.57 24.07 20.97
N THR A 6 -3.31 22.99 21.16
CA THR A 6 -2.78 21.63 21.13
C THR A 6 -2.44 21.30 19.68
N ILE A 7 -1.18 21.52 19.28
CA ILE A 7 -0.65 21.01 18.03
C ILE A 7 -0.44 19.51 18.26
N ALA A 8 -1.43 18.71 17.86
CA ALA A 8 -1.27 17.26 17.80
C ALA A 8 -0.28 16.95 16.66
N VAL A 9 0.97 16.69 17.02
CA VAL A 9 1.95 16.08 16.13
C VAL A 9 1.41 14.71 15.74
N LEU A 10 1.00 14.53 14.48
CA LEU A 10 0.84 13.19 13.91
C LEU A 10 2.24 12.58 13.86
N ALA A 11 2.59 11.85 14.91
CA ALA A 11 3.71 10.93 14.88
C ALA A 11 3.34 9.80 13.93
N LEU A 12 3.71 9.94 12.65
CA LEU A 12 3.69 8.84 11.69
C LEU A 12 4.91 7.95 11.98
N THR A 13 4.85 7.21 13.08
CA THR A 13 5.75 6.09 13.35
C THR A 13 5.03 4.80 13.00
N THR A 14 4.88 4.52 11.70
CA THR A 14 4.59 3.16 11.23
C THR A 14 5.92 2.42 11.13
N LEU A 15 6.46 2.01 12.29
CA LEU A 15 7.37 0.87 12.30
C LEU A 15 6.55 -0.32 11.82
N PHE A 16 7.02 -0.94 10.73
CA PHE A 16 6.53 -2.19 10.15
C PHE A 16 6.09 -3.20 11.22
N ALA A 17 4.80 -3.15 11.58
CA ALA A 17 4.15 -4.23 12.31
C ALA A 17 3.76 -5.29 11.28
N ALA A 18 4.78 -5.95 10.71
CA ALA A 18 4.62 -7.10 9.84
C ALA A 18 4.13 -8.29 10.68
N THR A 19 2.82 -8.36 10.88
CA THR A 19 2.14 -9.57 11.33
C THR A 19 0.79 -9.69 10.62
N SER A 20 0.79 -10.11 9.36
CA SER A 20 -0.41 -10.74 8.81
C SER A 20 -0.03 -11.80 7.79
N GLN A 21 -0.21 -13.06 8.18
CA GLN A 21 -0.43 -14.16 7.25
C GLN A 21 -1.41 -13.69 6.17
N ALA A 22 -1.03 -13.80 4.88
CA ALA A 22 -1.89 -13.79 3.70
C ALA A 22 -3.33 -13.28 3.93
N ALA A 23 -3.50 -12.03 4.35
CA ALA A 23 -4.84 -11.52 4.61
C ALA A 23 -5.47 -11.29 3.25
N LYS A 24 -6.70 -11.76 3.06
CA LYS A 24 -7.40 -11.47 1.82
C LYS A 24 -7.54 -9.94 1.68
N PRO A 25 -7.52 -9.37 0.47
CA PRO A 25 -7.58 -7.92 0.26
C PRO A 25 -8.75 -7.22 0.94
N GLU A 26 -9.87 -7.92 1.17
CA GLU A 26 -11.03 -7.45 1.94
C GLU A 26 -10.73 -7.15 3.42
N ASP A 27 -9.79 -7.89 4.02
CA ASP A 27 -9.41 -7.79 5.42
C ASP A 27 -8.21 -6.84 5.63
N MET A 28 -7.50 -6.48 4.56
CA MET A 28 -6.39 -5.54 4.61
C MET A 28 -6.87 -4.10 4.82
N SER A 29 -6.10 -3.32 5.56
CA SER A 29 -6.34 -1.88 5.67
C SER A 29 -6.11 -1.18 4.34
N ASN A 30 -6.76 -0.03 4.14
CA ASN A 30 -6.53 0.80 2.95
C ASN A 30 -5.07 1.23 2.82
N SER A 31 -4.37 1.48 3.92
CA SER A 31 -2.94 1.84 3.89
C SER A 31 -2.09 0.69 3.40
N ALA A 32 -2.33 -0.53 3.88
CA ALA A 32 -1.60 -1.72 3.45
C ALA A 32 -1.83 -2.00 1.96
N LEU A 33 -3.08 -1.86 1.48
CA LEU A 33 -3.41 -2.02 0.06
C LEU A 33 -2.71 -0.97 -0.82
N LEU A 34 -2.64 0.30 -0.37
CA LEU A 34 -1.91 1.35 -1.07
C LEU A 34 -0.41 1.08 -1.12
N GLU A 35 0.17 0.67 0.01
CA GLU A 35 1.59 0.28 0.08
C GLU A 35 1.87 -0.89 -0.86
N CYS A 36 0.98 -1.90 -0.92
CA CYS A 36 1.12 -3.01 -1.85
C CYS A 36 0.92 -2.62 -3.31
N ALA A 37 0.00 -1.71 -3.62
CA ALA A 37 -0.15 -1.16 -4.97
C ALA A 37 1.15 -0.50 -5.44
N ASN A 38 1.84 0.22 -4.55
CA ASN A 38 3.07 0.94 -4.87
C ASN A 38 4.31 0.04 -4.85
N ALA A 39 4.42 -0.88 -3.89
CA ALA A 39 5.49 -1.87 -3.80
C ALA A 39 5.45 -2.86 -4.96
N SER A 40 4.28 -3.13 -5.54
CA SER A 40 4.12 -3.91 -6.77
C SER A 40 4.69 -3.23 -8.01
N ASN A 41 5.29 -2.04 -7.87
CA ASN A 41 6.11 -1.38 -8.89
C ASN A 41 7.60 -1.70 -8.77
N ALA A 42 8.01 -2.53 -7.79
CA ALA A 42 9.38 -3.01 -7.65
C ALA A 42 9.78 -3.90 -8.83
N ARG A 43 11.07 -3.94 -9.16
CA ARG A 43 11.58 -4.65 -10.34
C ARG A 43 11.27 -6.16 -10.34
N ALA A 44 11.26 -6.77 -9.17
CA ALA A 44 10.96 -8.20 -8.99
C ALA A 44 9.46 -8.50 -8.77
N ALA A 45 8.57 -7.50 -8.84
CA ALA A 45 7.14 -7.70 -8.68
C ALA A 45 6.51 -8.30 -9.95
N VAL A 46 5.40 -9.02 -9.78
CA VAL A 46 4.58 -9.48 -10.91
C VAL A 46 3.90 -8.24 -11.51
N PRO A 47 4.11 -7.92 -12.80
CA PRO A 47 3.66 -6.66 -13.39
C PRO A 47 2.17 -6.37 -13.22
N GLU A 48 1.34 -7.42 -13.27
CA GLU A 48 -0.12 -7.35 -13.21
C GLU A 48 -0.62 -6.96 -11.81
N HIS A 49 0.10 -7.31 -10.74
CA HIS A 49 -0.37 -7.08 -9.38
C HIS A 49 -0.62 -5.60 -9.07
N ARG A 50 0.23 -4.71 -9.62
CA ARG A 50 0.02 -3.26 -9.46
C ARG A 50 -1.31 -2.81 -10.06
N ALA A 51 -1.68 -3.32 -11.23
CA ALA A 51 -2.95 -2.98 -11.86
C ALA A 51 -4.11 -3.47 -10.99
N MET A 52 -4.00 -4.71 -10.48
CA MET A 52 -5.08 -5.38 -9.74
C MET A 52 -5.34 -4.69 -8.40
N PHE A 53 -4.29 -4.33 -7.65
CA PHE A 53 -4.44 -3.53 -6.43
C PHE A 53 -5.08 -2.17 -6.70
N ARG A 54 -4.69 -1.48 -7.77
CA ARG A 54 -5.24 -0.17 -8.12
C ARG A 54 -6.71 -0.28 -8.54
N HIS A 55 -7.04 -1.30 -9.35
CA HIS A 55 -8.42 -1.60 -9.73
C HIS A 55 -9.29 -1.90 -8.51
N TYR A 56 -8.81 -2.78 -7.61
CA TYR A 56 -9.49 -3.08 -6.36
C TYR A 56 -9.71 -1.84 -5.48
N LEU A 57 -8.69 -1.01 -5.30
CA LEU A 57 -8.79 0.24 -4.54
C LEU A 57 -9.83 1.19 -5.14
N MET A 58 -9.93 1.26 -6.47
CA MET A 58 -10.91 2.12 -7.16
C MET A 58 -12.33 1.55 -7.08
N ALA A 59 -12.50 0.26 -7.36
CA ALA A 59 -13.80 -0.41 -7.44
C ALA A 59 -14.43 -0.62 -6.06
N GLU A 60 -13.64 -1.12 -5.09
CA GLU A 60 -14.16 -1.59 -3.80
C GLU A 60 -13.88 -0.63 -2.64
N ARG A 61 -12.83 0.18 -2.75
CA ARG A 61 -12.40 1.09 -1.66
C ARG A 61 -12.65 2.56 -1.96
N GLY A 62 -13.22 2.89 -3.12
CA GLY A 62 -13.64 4.25 -3.48
C GLY A 62 -12.49 5.22 -3.77
N TYR A 63 -11.30 4.71 -4.11
CA TYR A 63 -10.17 5.57 -4.48
C TYR A 63 -10.36 6.14 -5.89
N THR A 64 -9.92 7.37 -6.07
CA THR A 64 -9.79 8.00 -7.39
C THR A 64 -8.40 7.75 -7.97
N PHE A 65 -8.28 7.80 -9.30
CA PHE A 65 -6.98 7.75 -9.96
C PHE A 65 -6.00 8.82 -9.43
N SER A 66 -6.48 10.04 -9.18
CA SER A 66 -5.65 11.12 -8.64
C SER A 66 -5.10 10.80 -7.26
N GLN A 67 -5.89 10.19 -6.37
CA GLN A 67 -5.42 9.79 -5.05
C GLN A 67 -4.34 8.71 -5.15
N LEU A 68 -4.53 7.72 -6.03
CA LEU A 68 -3.53 6.67 -6.26
C LEU A 68 -2.23 7.22 -6.85
N SER A 69 -2.32 8.18 -7.77
CA SER A 69 -1.15 8.84 -8.36
C SER A 69 -0.38 9.68 -7.35
N SER A 70 -1.08 10.39 -6.46
CA SER A 70 -0.45 11.14 -5.38
C SER A 70 0.25 10.19 -4.38
N ALA A 71 -0.42 9.12 -3.97
CA ALA A 71 0.15 8.12 -3.07
C ALA A 71 1.42 7.46 -3.65
N GLU A 72 1.43 7.16 -4.95
CA GLU A 72 2.62 6.63 -5.63
C GLU A 72 3.78 7.63 -5.62
N THR A 73 3.48 8.93 -5.80
CA THR A 73 4.49 9.99 -5.77
C THR A 73 5.09 10.13 -4.37
N GLU A 74 4.24 10.14 -3.33
CA GLU A 74 4.67 10.18 -1.93
C GLU A 74 5.49 8.95 -1.56
N PHE A 75 5.07 7.76 -1.99
CA PHE A 75 5.78 6.52 -1.73
C PHE A 75 7.18 6.50 -2.36
N LYS A 76 7.32 6.98 -3.61
CA LYS A 76 8.63 7.13 -4.26
C LYS A 76 9.52 8.15 -3.53
N ALA A 77 8.93 9.23 -3.01
CA ALA A 77 9.66 10.25 -2.26
C ALA A 77 10.23 9.76 -0.92
N GLN A 78 9.69 8.66 -0.36
CA GLN A 78 10.25 8.03 0.84
C GLN A 78 11.64 7.42 0.60
N GLY A 79 12.04 7.20 -0.66
CA GLY A 79 13.40 6.74 -0.98
C GLY A 79 13.73 5.37 -0.39
N MET A 80 12.73 4.48 -0.29
CA MET A 80 12.95 3.12 0.19
C MET A 80 13.98 2.39 -0.68
N ASP A 81 14.91 1.69 -0.01
CA ASP A 81 15.88 0.82 -0.66
C ASP A 81 15.19 -0.27 -1.50
N GLU A 82 15.68 -0.51 -2.70
CA GLU A 82 15.07 -1.45 -3.66
C GLU A 82 15.01 -2.87 -3.11
N THR A 83 16.04 -3.31 -2.38
CA THR A 83 16.06 -4.65 -1.76
C THR A 83 15.00 -4.78 -0.68
N LYS A 84 14.85 -3.73 0.15
CA LYS A 84 13.77 -3.68 1.16
C LYS A 84 12.39 -3.65 0.52
N MET A 85 12.23 -2.92 -0.58
CA MET A 85 10.99 -2.87 -1.35
C MET A 85 10.62 -4.24 -1.91
N GLU A 86 11.58 -4.93 -2.53
CA GLU A 86 11.36 -6.28 -3.04
C GLU A 86 10.99 -7.26 -1.95
N GLN A 87 11.66 -7.18 -0.79
CA GLN A 87 11.37 -8.05 0.33
C GLN A 87 9.96 -7.78 0.86
N PHE A 88 9.60 -6.51 1.06
CA PHE A 88 8.27 -6.11 1.49
C PHE A 88 7.19 -6.61 0.53
N TYR A 89 7.39 -6.44 -0.79
CA TYR A 89 6.47 -6.98 -1.79
C TYR A 89 6.32 -8.50 -1.65
N LYS A 90 7.44 -9.23 -1.55
CA LYS A 90 7.44 -10.70 -1.46
C LYS A 90 6.74 -11.20 -0.19
N THR A 91 6.89 -10.52 0.94
CA THR A 91 6.33 -10.97 2.23
C THR A 91 4.90 -10.50 2.46
N GLU A 92 4.57 -9.25 2.11
CA GLU A 92 3.29 -8.64 2.49
C GLU A 92 2.29 -8.55 1.34
N CYS A 93 2.75 -8.50 0.09
CA CYS A 93 1.90 -8.07 -1.03
C CYS A 93 1.67 -9.13 -2.10
N LYS A 94 2.63 -10.04 -2.30
CA LYS A 94 2.60 -10.98 -3.42
C LYS A 94 1.33 -11.84 -3.41
N GLU A 95 1.00 -12.45 -2.28
CA GLU A 95 -0.13 -13.37 -2.17
C GLU A 95 -1.47 -12.65 -2.35
N ALA A 96 -1.61 -11.45 -1.80
CA ALA A 96 -2.79 -10.62 -2.02
C ALA A 96 -2.92 -10.17 -3.48
N GLY A 97 -1.81 -9.85 -4.15
CA GLY A 97 -1.78 -9.54 -5.57
C GLY A 97 -2.18 -10.73 -6.45
N GLU A 98 -1.67 -11.93 -6.13
CA GLU A 98 -2.05 -13.19 -6.79
C GLU A 98 -3.54 -13.49 -6.58
N TYR A 99 -4.06 -13.24 -5.38
CA TYR A 99 -5.48 -13.39 -5.07
C TYR A 99 -6.34 -12.46 -5.95
N LEU A 100 -6.02 -11.16 -5.99
CA LEU A 100 -6.75 -10.19 -6.80
C LEU A 100 -6.73 -10.54 -8.30
N TYR A 101 -5.56 -10.94 -8.80
CA TYR A 101 -5.40 -11.41 -10.17
C TYR A 101 -6.30 -12.62 -10.47
N ASN A 102 -6.32 -13.61 -9.58
CA ASN A 102 -7.10 -14.83 -9.77
C ASN A 102 -8.62 -14.60 -9.75
N ILE A 103 -9.09 -13.55 -9.09
CA ILE A 103 -10.52 -13.19 -9.05
C ILE A 103 -10.91 -12.12 -10.09
N GLY A 104 -9.96 -11.67 -10.92
CA GLY A 104 -10.21 -10.84 -12.09
C GLY A 104 -10.37 -9.34 -11.81
N TYR A 105 -9.72 -8.83 -10.76
CA TYR A 105 -9.46 -7.38 -10.66
C TYR A 105 -8.42 -6.92 -11.67
#